data_AF-Q022L2-F1
#
_entry.id   AF-Q022L2-F1
#
_cell.length_a   1.000
_cell.length_b   1.000
_cell.length_c   1.000
_cell.angle_alpha   90.00
_cell.angle_beta   90.00
_cell.angle_gamma   90.00
#
_symmetry.space_group_name_H-M   'P 1'
#
loop_
_entity.id
_entity.type
_entity.pdbx_description
1 polymer ?
#
loop_
_entity_poly.entity_id
_entity_poly.type
_entity_poly.pdbx_seq_one_letter_code
_entity_poly.pdbx_strand_id
1 'polypeptide(L)'
;MRRPARFALVGLLVASVAPAAEPAGCAVRKGLYDAWLTLNKRTTRTFPKFTGSATRVAAEPASAEEIYREYQTFFQCLSDMALPAAADSRSAMCADASSDRLGSLTCQLSLYVKTDRTSGAELLDALPASKKGAEMIWDLDAIADAGVVDKHFPPLFAPKGPAYKLIDEVFVLALDDRETAIAKYFHIVGAATGAGTQYTDSQIKILLRESPILVVKHWDILRQYQPKLKKLLAELAAELSAPDMNKVRQGIAGSCTRDNLDCPEIQKFFGRPQ
;
A
#
# COMPACT_ATOMS: atom_id res chain seq x y z
N MET A 1 70.18 10.44 50.50
CA MET A 1 69.79 10.81 49.12
C MET A 1 69.25 9.59 48.40
N ARG A 2 67.94 9.53 48.11
CA ARG A 2 67.29 8.92 46.92
C ARG A 2 65.77 8.93 47.09
N ARG A 3 65.08 9.36 46.03
CA ARG A 3 63.67 9.80 45.96
C ARG A 3 62.67 8.63 45.91
N PRO A 4 61.40 8.83 46.32
CA PRO A 4 60.31 7.92 46.01
C PRO A 4 59.83 8.14 44.55
N ALA A 5 59.76 7.07 43.75
CA ALA A 5 59.14 7.09 42.43
C ALA A 5 57.64 6.80 42.56
N ARG A 6 56.82 7.80 42.24
CA ARG A 6 55.37 7.65 42.04
C ARG A 6 55.14 7.20 40.60
N PHE A 7 54.66 5.99 40.39
CA PHE A 7 54.13 5.56 39.09
C PHE A 7 52.65 5.92 39.04
N ALA A 8 52.31 6.90 38.20
CA ALA A 8 50.93 7.19 37.81
C ALA A 8 50.57 6.29 36.63
N LEU A 9 49.62 5.38 36.86
CA LEU A 9 49.05 4.53 35.81
C LEU A 9 47.88 5.29 35.19
N VAL A 10 48.11 5.93 34.05
CA VAL A 10 47.06 6.52 33.22
C VAL A 10 46.55 5.41 32.31
N GLY A 11 45.41 4.81 32.68
CA GLY A 11 44.70 3.87 31.82
C GLY A 11 43.95 4.63 30.72
N LEU A 12 44.49 4.63 29.50
CA LEU A 12 43.77 5.08 28.31
C LEU A 12 42.77 3.98 27.91
N LEU A 13 41.50 4.16 28.28
CA LEU A 13 40.38 3.46 27.66
C LEU A 13 40.16 4.07 26.26
N VAL A 14 40.81 3.51 25.25
CA VAL A 14 40.47 3.78 23.85
C VAL A 14 39.17 3.05 23.56
N ALA A 15 38.05 3.76 23.72
CA ALA A 15 36.76 3.32 23.21
C ALA A 15 36.83 3.41 21.68
N SER A 16 37.15 2.29 21.03
CA SER A 16 37.07 2.13 19.58
C SER A 16 35.61 2.23 19.16
N VAL A 17 35.15 3.44 18.84
CA VAL A 17 33.89 3.66 18.12
C VAL A 17 34.16 3.21 16.68
N ALA A 18 34.02 1.91 16.42
CA ALA A 18 33.92 1.42 15.06
C ALA A 18 32.66 2.08 14.44
N PRO A 19 32.75 2.75 13.29
CA PRO A 19 31.54 3.14 12.58
C PRO A 19 30.82 1.84 12.24
N ALA A 20 29.66 1.62 12.87
CA ALA A 20 28.77 0.56 12.45
C ALA A 20 28.47 0.85 10.97
N ALA A 21 28.91 -0.04 10.08
CA ALA A 21 28.50 0.01 8.69
C ALA A 21 26.98 0.04 8.70
N GLU A 22 26.39 1.13 8.22
CA GLU A 22 24.95 1.24 8.09
C GLU A 22 24.48 0.00 7.31
N PRO A 23 23.50 -0.75 7.84
CA PRO A 23 23.02 -1.93 7.15
C PRO A 23 22.55 -1.46 5.76
N ALA A 24 23.15 -2.00 4.71
CA ALA A 24 22.74 -1.71 3.35
C ALA A 24 21.22 -1.92 3.27
N GLY A 25 20.48 -0.83 3.07
CA GLY A 25 19.03 -0.87 3.03
C GLY A 25 18.54 -1.74 1.89
N CYS A 26 17.30 -2.21 1.98
CA CYS A 26 16.64 -2.76 0.81
C CYS A 26 16.51 -1.64 -0.23
N ALA A 27 17.12 -1.82 -1.40
CA ALA A 27 17.18 -0.80 -2.42
C ALA A 27 16.64 -1.30 -3.76
N VAL A 28 16.08 -0.37 -4.53
CA VAL A 28 15.78 -0.50 -5.95
C VAL A 28 16.46 0.65 -6.68
N ARG A 29 16.92 0.43 -7.90
CA ARG A 29 17.55 1.46 -8.70
C ARG A 29 16.54 2.55 -9.04
N LYS A 30 17.05 3.77 -9.12
CA LYS A 30 16.27 4.95 -9.46
C LYS A 30 15.50 4.78 -10.77
N GLY A 31 14.20 5.08 -10.75
CA GLY A 31 13.34 5.06 -11.94
C GLY A 31 13.07 3.67 -12.51
N LEU A 32 13.24 2.60 -11.71
CA LEU A 32 12.95 1.23 -12.12
C LEU A 32 11.50 1.06 -12.61
N TYR A 33 10.55 1.67 -11.91
CA TYR A 33 9.14 1.70 -12.31
C TYR A 33 8.92 2.43 -13.64
N ASP A 34 9.61 3.55 -13.87
CA ASP A 34 9.50 4.30 -15.13
C ASP A 34 10.06 3.50 -16.32
N ALA A 35 11.12 2.72 -16.08
CA ALA A 35 11.64 1.76 -17.05
C ALA A 35 10.60 0.67 -17.36
N TRP A 36 9.95 0.11 -16.34
CA TRP A 36 8.88 -0.89 -16.51
C TRP A 36 7.70 -0.34 -17.33
N LEU A 37 7.22 0.87 -17.00
CA LEU A 37 6.15 1.52 -17.76
C LEU A 37 6.52 1.74 -19.23
N THR A 38 7.80 2.04 -19.50
CA THR A 38 8.30 2.24 -20.87
C THR A 38 8.32 0.93 -21.65
N LEU A 39 8.71 -0.18 -21.03
CA LEU A 39 8.66 -1.51 -21.63
C LEU A 39 7.23 -1.93 -21.96
N ASN A 40 6.31 -1.84 -20.99
CA ASN A 40 4.91 -2.23 -21.21
C ASN A 40 4.21 -1.42 -22.30
N LYS A 41 4.54 -0.13 -22.44
CA LYS A 41 4.04 0.71 -23.53
C LYS A 41 4.60 0.32 -24.91
N ARG A 42 5.80 -0.26 -24.97
CA ARG A 42 6.38 -0.78 -26.23
C ARG A 42 5.73 -2.10 -26.62
N THR A 43 5.44 -2.98 -25.67
CA THR A 43 4.82 -4.28 -25.94
C THR A 43 3.36 -4.15 -26.39
N THR A 44 2.65 -3.10 -25.96
CA THR A 44 1.25 -2.83 -26.33
C THR A 44 1.10 -2.02 -27.63
N ARG A 45 2.16 -1.39 -28.14
CA ARG A 45 2.15 -0.78 -29.47
C ARG A 45 2.73 -1.77 -30.47
N THR A 46 1.85 -2.43 -31.22
CA THR A 46 2.19 -3.11 -32.47
C THR A 46 2.69 -2.07 -33.46
N PHE A 47 3.98 -1.72 -33.41
CA PHE A 47 4.58 -0.85 -34.41
C PHE A 47 4.91 -1.66 -35.67
N PRO A 48 4.62 -1.14 -36.88
CA PRO A 48 5.11 -1.73 -38.10
C PRO A 48 6.64 -1.64 -38.10
N LYS A 49 7.31 -2.74 -38.42
CA LYS A 49 8.77 -2.80 -38.60
C LYS A 49 9.22 -1.69 -39.54
N PHE A 50 9.86 -0.65 -39.02
CA PHE A 50 10.63 0.30 -39.81
C PHE A 50 12.08 0.27 -39.36
N THR A 51 12.94 -0.14 -40.29
CA THR A 51 14.38 -0.03 -40.26
C THR A 51 14.79 1.44 -40.34
N GLY A 52 15.48 1.97 -39.34
CA GLY A 52 15.98 3.34 -39.36
C GLY A 52 16.97 3.61 -38.24
N SER A 53 18.24 3.73 -38.62
CA SER A 53 19.41 3.95 -37.77
C SER A 53 19.37 5.31 -37.04
N ALA A 54 19.58 5.31 -35.73
CA ALA A 54 20.04 6.48 -34.97
C ALA A 54 20.73 6.02 -33.66
N THR A 55 22.06 6.07 -33.66
CA THR A 55 22.92 5.79 -32.51
C THR A 55 22.75 6.90 -31.47
N ARG A 56 21.93 6.67 -30.46
CA ARG A 56 22.10 7.29 -29.14
C ARG A 56 22.54 6.19 -28.19
N VAL A 57 23.66 6.39 -27.50
CA VAL A 57 24.06 5.59 -26.35
C VAL A 57 23.07 5.90 -25.22
N ALA A 58 21.86 5.37 -25.35
CA ALA A 58 20.97 5.18 -24.23
C ALA A 58 21.51 3.96 -23.48
N ALA A 59 21.63 4.05 -22.16
CA ALA A 59 21.82 2.87 -21.33
C ALA A 59 20.86 1.78 -21.83
N GLU A 60 21.37 0.56 -22.05
CA GLU A 60 20.53 -0.54 -22.53
C GLU A 60 19.26 -0.59 -21.69
N PRO A 61 18.06 -0.59 -22.32
CA PRO A 61 16.85 -0.75 -21.55
C PRO A 61 16.96 -2.09 -20.85
N ALA A 62 17.03 -2.07 -19.52
CA ALA A 62 17.07 -3.28 -18.74
C ALA A 62 15.98 -4.24 -19.20
N SER A 63 16.31 -5.52 -19.27
CA SER A 63 15.34 -6.53 -19.69
C SER A 63 14.16 -6.55 -18.72
N ALA A 64 13.00 -7.04 -19.18
CA ALA A 64 11.84 -7.17 -18.30
C ALA A 64 12.17 -8.10 -17.12
N GLU A 65 12.93 -9.16 -17.39
CA GLU A 65 13.42 -10.13 -16.42
C GLU A 65 14.31 -9.49 -15.35
N GLU A 66 15.19 -8.55 -15.73
CA GLU A 66 16.02 -7.81 -14.77
C GLU A 66 15.17 -6.95 -13.84
N ILE A 67 14.18 -6.25 -14.38
CA ILE A 67 13.27 -5.40 -13.58
C ILE A 67 12.49 -6.25 -12.58
N TYR A 68 11.92 -7.37 -13.03
CA TYR A 68 11.16 -8.27 -12.17
C TYR A 68 12.03 -8.86 -11.07
N ARG A 69 13.23 -9.33 -11.41
CA ARG A 69 14.17 -9.88 -10.43
C ARG A 69 14.58 -8.85 -9.38
N GLU A 70 14.79 -7.61 -9.79
CA GLU A 70 15.15 -6.53 -8.88
C GLU A 70 14.02 -6.22 -7.89
N TYR A 71 12.78 -6.12 -8.36
CA TYR A 71 11.62 -5.97 -7.47
C TYR A 71 11.41 -7.17 -6.56
N GLN A 72 11.57 -8.40 -7.05
CA GLN A 72 11.47 -9.61 -6.23
C GLN A 72 12.53 -9.64 -5.13
N THR A 73 13.78 -9.31 -5.46
CA THR A 73 14.88 -9.21 -4.48
C THR A 73 14.57 -8.15 -3.43
N PHE A 74 14.04 -7.01 -3.87
CA PHE A 74 13.65 -5.94 -2.99
C PHE A 74 12.49 -6.32 -2.06
N PHE A 75 11.43 -6.97 -2.56
CA PHE A 75 10.33 -7.45 -1.73
C PHE A 75 10.77 -8.52 -0.73
N GLN A 76 11.65 -9.44 -1.14
CA GLN A 76 12.22 -10.43 -0.24
C GLN A 76 13.05 -9.76 0.86
N CYS A 77 13.93 -8.83 0.48
CA CYS A 77 14.70 -8.04 1.44
C CYS A 77 13.79 -7.32 2.44
N LEU A 78 12.76 -6.61 1.95
CA LEU A 78 11.80 -5.92 2.81
C LEU A 78 11.08 -6.86 3.76
N SER A 79 10.80 -8.10 3.34
CA SER A 79 10.20 -9.15 4.16
C SER A 79 11.15 -9.67 5.24
N ASP A 80 12.44 -9.83 4.94
CA ASP A 80 13.44 -10.44 5.85
C ASP A 80 14.11 -9.44 6.79
N MET A 81 14.09 -8.15 6.42
CA MET A 81 14.78 -7.07 7.11
C MET A 81 14.38 -6.94 8.60
N ALA A 82 15.33 -7.01 9.50
CA ALA A 82 15.11 -6.67 10.90
C ALA A 82 14.99 -5.14 11.07
N LEU A 83 14.03 -4.67 11.84
CA LEU A 83 13.91 -3.24 12.11
C LEU A 83 14.84 -2.82 13.26
N PRO A 84 15.61 -1.73 13.10
CA PRO A 84 16.34 -1.13 14.20
C PRO A 84 15.36 -0.59 15.25
N ALA A 85 15.82 -0.48 16.51
CA ALA A 85 14.98 0.00 17.61
C ALA A 85 14.64 1.50 17.49
N ALA A 86 15.53 2.30 16.92
CA ALA A 86 15.37 3.75 16.79
C ALA A 86 14.50 4.12 15.57
N ALA A 87 13.54 5.05 15.77
CA ALA A 87 12.63 5.51 14.73
C ALA A 87 13.36 6.18 13.56
N ASP A 88 14.33 7.05 13.84
CA ASP A 88 15.10 7.77 12.80
C ASP A 88 15.85 6.80 11.88
N SER A 89 16.40 5.73 12.46
CA SER A 89 17.06 4.68 11.69
C SER A 89 16.08 3.91 10.81
N ARG A 90 14.80 3.78 11.19
CA ARG A 90 13.78 3.12 10.36
C ARG A 90 13.39 3.98 9.16
N SER A 91 13.17 5.27 9.37
CA SER A 91 12.83 6.20 8.30
C SER A 91 13.95 6.33 7.26
N ALA A 92 15.21 6.28 7.71
CA ALA A 92 16.37 6.27 6.81
C ALA A 92 16.43 5.04 5.90
N MET A 93 15.84 3.90 6.29
CA MET A 93 15.90 2.65 5.50
C MET A 93 15.12 2.74 4.18
N CYS A 94 14.15 3.65 4.08
CA CYS A 94 13.45 3.89 2.81
C CYS A 94 14.09 5.00 1.97
N ALA A 95 15.18 5.63 2.42
CA ALA A 95 15.84 6.70 1.67
C ALA A 95 16.34 6.19 0.31
N ASP A 96 16.93 5.00 0.28
CA ASP A 96 17.46 4.40 -0.95
C ASP A 96 16.33 4.01 -1.94
N ALA A 97 15.17 3.62 -1.42
CA ALA A 97 13.99 3.30 -2.21
C ALA A 97 13.19 4.55 -2.65
N SER A 98 13.43 5.73 -2.05
CA SER A 98 12.67 6.97 -2.31
C SER A 98 12.76 7.47 -3.76
N SER A 99 13.80 7.04 -4.47
CA SER A 99 14.04 7.40 -5.86
C SER A 99 13.21 6.60 -6.88
N ASP A 100 12.47 5.59 -6.39
CA ASP A 100 11.48 4.83 -7.14
C ASP A 100 10.11 4.91 -6.45
N ARG A 101 9.06 5.19 -7.21
CA ARG A 101 7.72 5.44 -6.63
C ARG A 101 7.10 4.19 -6.01
N LEU A 102 7.31 3.02 -6.63
CA LEU A 102 6.82 1.75 -6.08
C LEU A 102 7.71 1.27 -4.94
N GLY A 103 9.02 1.43 -5.10
CA GLY A 103 10.00 1.16 -4.05
C GLY A 103 9.68 1.92 -2.76
N SER A 104 9.50 3.23 -2.87
CA SER A 104 9.14 4.08 -1.73
C SER A 104 7.84 3.62 -1.06
N LEU A 105 6.79 3.37 -1.84
CA LEU A 105 5.48 2.98 -1.30
C LEU A 105 5.54 1.63 -0.57
N THR A 106 6.18 0.63 -1.16
CA THR A 106 6.28 -0.71 -0.55
C THR A 106 7.24 -0.76 0.63
N CYS A 107 8.26 0.11 0.66
CA CYS A 107 9.09 0.29 1.84
C CYS A 107 8.29 0.89 2.99
N GLN A 108 7.48 1.93 2.75
CA GLN A 108 6.61 2.53 3.78
C GLN A 108 5.57 1.53 4.31
N LEU A 109 4.96 0.73 3.43
CA LEU A 109 4.10 -0.38 3.85
C LEU A 109 4.84 -1.37 4.75
N SER A 110 6.07 -1.75 4.39
CA SER A 110 6.86 -2.70 5.17
C SER A 110 7.21 -2.15 6.54
N LEU A 111 7.60 -0.87 6.64
CA LEU A 111 7.83 -0.20 7.90
C LEU A 111 6.56 -0.19 8.76
N TYR A 112 5.42 0.20 8.20
CA TYR A 112 4.14 0.20 8.92
C TYR A 112 3.80 -1.19 9.49
N VAL A 113 3.88 -2.23 8.67
CA VAL A 113 3.56 -3.61 9.11
C VAL A 113 4.53 -4.10 10.19
N LYS A 114 5.83 -3.80 10.04
CA LYS A 114 6.87 -4.30 10.94
C LYS A 114 7.04 -3.49 12.23
N THR A 115 6.48 -2.28 12.29
CA THR A 115 6.44 -1.44 13.50
C THR A 115 5.14 -1.60 14.27
N ASP A 116 4.53 -2.79 14.20
CA ASP A 116 3.24 -3.09 14.83
C ASP A 116 2.15 -2.08 14.48
N ARG A 117 2.17 -1.57 13.23
CA ARG A 117 1.16 -0.65 12.69
C ARG A 117 1.06 0.69 13.42
N THR A 118 2.16 1.15 14.01
CA THR A 118 2.20 2.42 14.74
C THR A 118 2.24 3.66 13.82
N SER A 119 2.86 3.54 12.63
CA SER A 119 3.06 4.65 11.68
C SER A 119 1.98 4.75 10.58
N GLY A 120 0.71 4.73 10.98
CA GLY A 120 -0.41 4.75 10.03
C GLY A 120 -0.52 6.05 9.23
N ALA A 121 -0.15 7.19 9.81
CA ALA A 121 -0.20 8.48 9.12
C ALA A 121 0.82 8.55 7.99
N GLU A 122 2.05 8.10 8.24
CA GLU A 122 3.16 8.07 7.30
C GLU A 122 2.83 7.14 6.11
N LEU A 123 2.21 5.99 6.36
CA LEU A 123 1.72 5.12 5.30
C LEU A 123 0.68 5.83 4.44
N LEU A 124 -0.31 6.49 5.06
CA LEU A 124 -1.35 7.22 4.35
C LEU A 124 -0.77 8.38 3.55
N ASP A 125 0.22 9.10 4.06
CA ASP A 125 0.88 10.21 3.37
C ASP A 125 1.67 9.73 2.14
N ALA A 126 2.28 8.54 2.22
CA ALA A 126 2.99 7.92 1.10
C ALA A 126 2.05 7.49 -0.04
N LEU A 127 0.75 7.31 0.22
CA LEU A 127 -0.20 6.89 -0.81
C LEU A 127 -0.41 7.97 -1.87
N PRO A 128 -0.43 7.59 -3.16
CA PRO A 128 -0.65 8.52 -4.25
C PRO A 128 -2.03 9.17 -4.21
N ALA A 129 -2.08 10.50 -4.39
CA ALA A 129 -3.33 11.26 -4.46
C ALA A 129 -3.93 11.35 -5.88
N SER A 130 -3.14 11.07 -6.92
CA SER A 130 -3.61 11.20 -8.31
C SER A 130 -4.25 9.91 -8.81
N LYS A 131 -5.14 10.00 -9.81
CA LYS A 131 -5.74 8.82 -10.47
C LYS A 131 -4.68 7.86 -11.03
N LYS A 132 -3.67 8.39 -11.73
CA LYS A 132 -2.55 7.59 -12.26
C LYS A 132 -1.74 6.91 -11.16
N GLY A 133 -1.63 7.54 -9.99
CA GLY A 133 -0.97 6.92 -8.86
C GLY A 133 -1.83 5.83 -8.20
N ALA A 134 -3.16 5.95 -8.19
CA ALA A 134 -4.04 4.86 -7.79
C ALA A 134 -3.92 3.65 -8.74
N GLU A 135 -3.82 3.88 -10.05
CA GLU A 135 -3.54 2.85 -11.06
C GLU A 135 -2.19 2.15 -10.78
N MET A 136 -1.15 2.93 -10.46
CA MET A 136 0.19 2.42 -10.12
C MET A 136 0.18 1.40 -8.95
N ILE A 137 -0.74 1.50 -8.00
CA ILE A 137 -0.82 0.51 -6.90
C ILE A 137 -1.11 -0.88 -7.45
N TRP A 138 -1.93 -0.99 -8.50
CA TRP A 138 -2.28 -2.26 -9.11
C TRP A 138 -1.13 -2.83 -9.96
N ASP A 139 -0.21 -1.97 -10.42
CA ASP A 139 1.01 -2.41 -11.12
C ASP A 139 1.98 -3.17 -10.20
N LEU A 140 1.91 -2.97 -8.87
CA LEU A 140 2.73 -3.72 -7.91
C LEU A 140 2.51 -5.22 -8.01
N ASP A 141 1.26 -5.65 -8.17
CA ASP A 141 0.91 -7.07 -8.29
C ASP A 141 1.38 -7.62 -9.62
N ALA A 142 1.16 -6.88 -10.72
CA ALA A 142 1.64 -7.27 -12.04
C ALA A 142 3.17 -7.43 -12.08
N ILE A 143 3.90 -6.56 -11.39
CA ILE A 143 5.37 -6.62 -11.26
C ILE A 143 5.80 -7.79 -10.38
N ALA A 144 5.10 -8.04 -9.27
CA ALA A 144 5.44 -9.10 -8.34
C ALA A 144 5.12 -10.50 -8.90
N ASP A 145 4.03 -10.64 -9.67
CA ASP A 145 3.63 -11.88 -10.34
C ASP A 145 4.49 -12.18 -11.58
N ALA A 146 4.99 -11.15 -12.27
CA ALA A 146 5.76 -11.33 -13.49
C ALA A 146 7.10 -12.03 -13.22
N GLY A 147 7.28 -13.23 -13.76
CA GLY A 147 8.53 -13.98 -13.67
C GLY A 147 8.62 -14.99 -12.51
N VAL A 148 7.53 -15.22 -11.75
CA VAL A 148 7.49 -16.27 -10.73
C VAL A 148 6.79 -17.52 -11.30
N VAL A 149 7.50 -18.65 -11.35
CA VAL A 149 6.95 -19.94 -11.84
C VAL A 149 5.93 -20.53 -10.87
N ASP A 150 6.14 -20.32 -9.56
CA ASP A 150 5.22 -20.72 -8.49
C ASP A 150 4.92 -19.50 -7.62
N LYS A 151 3.70 -18.93 -7.70
CA LYS A 151 3.25 -17.68 -7.03
C LYS A 151 3.44 -17.64 -5.50
N HIS A 152 4.67 -17.65 -5.05
CA HIS A 152 5.07 -17.60 -3.65
C HIS A 152 5.58 -16.20 -3.36
N PHE A 153 4.71 -15.38 -2.81
CA PHE A 153 5.10 -14.06 -2.32
C PHE A 153 5.91 -14.20 -1.02
N PRO A 154 6.86 -13.28 -0.76
CA PRO A 154 7.53 -13.20 0.52
C PRO A 154 6.51 -13.11 1.67
N PRO A 155 6.80 -13.65 2.87
CA PRO A 155 5.83 -13.75 3.98
C PRO A 155 5.09 -12.45 4.30
N LEU A 156 5.74 -11.29 4.20
CA LEU A 156 5.11 -9.98 4.46
C LEU A 156 3.98 -9.64 3.47
N PHE A 157 4.08 -10.12 2.22
CA PHE A 157 3.15 -9.85 1.13
C PHE A 157 2.26 -11.05 0.76
N ALA A 158 2.47 -12.21 1.39
CA ALA A 158 1.65 -13.38 1.18
C ALA A 158 0.22 -13.21 1.72
N PRO A 159 -0.79 -13.91 1.15
CA PRO A 159 -0.69 -14.81 -0.02
C PRO A 159 -1.00 -14.12 -1.36
N LYS A 160 -1.40 -12.84 -1.36
CA LYS A 160 -1.95 -12.19 -2.56
C LYS A 160 -1.01 -11.20 -3.24
N GLY A 161 0.08 -10.82 -2.59
CA GLY A 161 1.06 -9.89 -3.14
C GLY A 161 0.98 -8.47 -2.55
N PRO A 162 1.93 -7.60 -2.93
CA PRO A 162 2.14 -6.29 -2.31
C PRO A 162 0.98 -5.31 -2.51
N ALA A 163 0.30 -5.33 -3.66
CA ALA A 163 -0.84 -4.44 -3.90
C ALA A 163 -2.00 -4.75 -2.94
N TYR A 164 -2.39 -6.03 -2.86
CA TYR A 164 -3.47 -6.47 -1.97
C TYR A 164 -3.11 -6.24 -0.51
N LYS A 165 -1.86 -6.51 -0.11
CA LYS A 165 -1.38 -6.21 1.24
C LYS A 165 -1.52 -4.72 1.58
N LEU A 166 -1.14 -3.83 0.67
CA LEU A 166 -1.33 -2.39 0.86
C LEU A 166 -2.81 -2.05 1.05
N ILE A 167 -3.67 -2.57 0.18
CA ILE A 167 -5.11 -2.29 0.19
C ILE A 167 -5.75 -2.80 1.48
N ASP A 168 -5.34 -3.98 1.97
CA ASP A 168 -5.81 -4.53 3.24
C ASP A 168 -5.46 -3.64 4.42
N GLU A 169 -4.21 -3.18 4.50
CA GLU A 169 -3.78 -2.31 5.59
C GLU A 169 -4.48 -0.94 5.54
N VAL A 170 -4.71 -0.38 4.34
CA VAL A 170 -5.50 0.85 4.18
C VAL A 170 -6.97 0.63 4.52
N PHE A 171 -7.54 -0.53 4.19
CA PHE A 171 -8.91 -0.88 4.53
C PHE A 171 -9.08 -1.04 6.06
N VAL A 172 -8.13 -1.67 6.74
CA VAL A 172 -8.12 -1.75 8.21
C VAL A 172 -8.08 -0.35 8.83
N LEU A 173 -7.22 0.54 8.33
CA LEU A 173 -7.18 1.94 8.79
C LEU A 173 -8.50 2.68 8.52
N ALA A 174 -9.19 2.35 7.43
CA ALA A 174 -10.50 2.89 7.12
C ALA A 174 -11.58 2.38 8.10
N LEU A 175 -11.51 1.11 8.51
CA LEU A 175 -12.38 0.54 9.54
C LEU A 175 -12.10 1.13 10.94
N ASP A 176 -10.87 1.60 11.19
CA ASP A 176 -10.49 2.34 12.40
C ASP A 176 -10.96 3.82 12.39
N ASP A 177 -11.95 4.17 11.55
CA ASP A 177 -12.57 5.49 11.48
C ASP A 177 -11.60 6.64 11.14
N ARG A 178 -10.54 6.33 10.40
CA ARG A 178 -9.61 7.35 9.89
C ARG A 178 -10.13 7.91 8.56
N GLU A 179 -10.67 9.12 8.59
CA GLU A 179 -11.24 9.79 7.42
C GLU A 179 -10.30 9.80 6.20
N THR A 180 -9.02 10.13 6.41
CA THR A 180 -8.00 10.11 5.34
C THR A 180 -7.82 8.70 4.75
N ALA A 181 -7.89 7.65 5.57
CA ALA A 181 -7.80 6.28 5.09
C ALA A 181 -9.02 5.89 4.26
N ILE A 182 -10.23 6.28 4.68
CA ILE A 182 -11.46 6.04 3.92
C ILE A 182 -11.40 6.74 2.57
N ALA A 183 -11.04 8.03 2.54
CA ALA A 183 -10.89 8.78 1.29
C ALA A 183 -9.86 8.14 0.34
N LYS A 184 -8.68 7.78 0.87
CA LYS A 184 -7.64 7.14 0.05
C LYS A 184 -8.03 5.73 -0.40
N TYR A 185 -8.67 4.93 0.46
CA TYR A 185 -9.20 3.62 0.09
C TYR A 185 -10.14 3.74 -1.12
N PHE A 186 -11.17 4.58 -1.01
CA PHE A 186 -12.16 4.74 -2.08
C PHE A 186 -11.56 5.32 -3.36
N HIS A 187 -10.55 6.19 -3.26
CA HIS A 187 -9.76 6.65 -4.41
C HIS A 187 -9.04 5.51 -5.13
N ILE A 188 -8.39 4.61 -4.38
CA ILE A 188 -7.62 3.48 -4.93
C ILE A 188 -8.54 2.45 -5.59
N VAL A 189 -9.63 2.07 -4.92
CA VAL A 189 -10.58 1.06 -5.46
C VAL A 189 -11.35 1.58 -6.67
N GLY A 190 -11.43 2.90 -6.86
CA GLY A 190 -11.98 3.52 -8.07
C GLY A 190 -11.14 3.27 -9.33
N ALA A 191 -9.86 2.94 -9.17
CA ALA A 191 -8.94 2.58 -10.25
C ALA A 191 -8.79 1.05 -10.44
N ALA A 192 -9.44 0.25 -9.59
CA ALA A 192 -9.32 -1.20 -9.63
C ALA A 192 -9.91 -1.80 -10.93
N THR A 193 -9.24 -2.81 -11.49
CA THR A 193 -9.71 -3.57 -12.66
C THR A 193 -9.60 -5.08 -12.41
N GLY A 194 -10.33 -5.89 -13.19
CA GLY A 194 -10.23 -7.36 -13.15
C GLY A 194 -10.39 -7.96 -11.75
N ALA A 195 -9.41 -8.75 -11.32
CA ALA A 195 -9.38 -9.38 -10.00
C ALA A 195 -9.36 -8.36 -8.84
N GLY A 196 -8.71 -7.21 -9.03
CA GLY A 196 -8.68 -6.12 -8.04
C GLY A 196 -10.05 -5.52 -7.78
N THR A 197 -10.91 -5.42 -8.80
CA THR A 197 -12.30 -4.99 -8.63
C THR A 197 -13.08 -5.98 -7.78
N GLN A 198 -13.01 -7.28 -8.10
CA GLN A 198 -13.70 -8.32 -7.33
C GLN A 198 -13.26 -8.32 -5.86
N TYR A 199 -11.95 -8.16 -5.64
CA TYR A 199 -11.37 -8.10 -4.31
C TYR A 199 -11.91 -6.94 -3.47
N THR A 200 -11.86 -5.73 -4.03
CA THR A 200 -12.31 -4.51 -3.35
C THR A 200 -13.82 -4.44 -3.21
N ASP A 201 -14.56 -5.03 -4.15
CA ASP A 201 -16.03 -5.18 -4.06
C ASP A 201 -16.42 -6.02 -2.83
N SER A 202 -15.69 -7.11 -2.54
CA SER A 202 -15.90 -7.89 -1.32
C SER A 202 -15.63 -7.09 -0.04
N GLN A 203 -14.56 -6.28 -0.01
CA GLN A 203 -14.25 -5.42 1.14
C GLN A 203 -15.29 -4.32 1.35
N ILE A 204 -15.75 -3.66 0.27
CA ILE A 204 -16.81 -2.66 0.37
C ILE A 204 -18.10 -3.32 0.89
N LYS A 205 -18.45 -4.53 0.45
CA LYS A 205 -19.58 -5.29 1.02
C LYS A 205 -19.43 -5.55 2.53
N ILE A 206 -18.21 -5.86 2.99
CA ILE A 206 -17.90 -5.99 4.42
C ILE A 206 -18.13 -4.66 5.14
N LEU A 207 -17.61 -3.54 4.63
CA LEU A 207 -17.84 -2.21 5.20
C LEU A 207 -19.34 -1.89 5.33
N LEU A 208 -20.11 -2.15 4.27
CA LEU A 208 -21.56 -1.92 4.25
C LEU A 208 -22.30 -2.77 5.28
N ARG A 209 -21.88 -4.02 5.48
CA ARG A 209 -22.53 -4.97 6.38
C ARG A 209 -22.14 -4.78 7.84
N GLU A 210 -20.85 -4.61 8.10
CA GLU A 210 -20.25 -4.74 9.44
C GLU A 210 -19.95 -3.38 10.09
N SER A 211 -19.93 -2.30 9.31
CA SER A 211 -19.59 -0.96 9.82
C SER A 211 -20.57 0.11 9.34
N PRO A 212 -21.89 -0.04 9.61
CA PRO A 212 -22.91 0.92 9.18
C PRO A 212 -22.68 2.33 9.74
N ILE A 213 -22.07 2.45 10.91
CA ILE A 213 -21.71 3.74 11.51
C ILE A 213 -20.71 4.52 10.64
N LEU A 214 -19.71 3.85 10.06
CA LEU A 214 -18.72 4.48 9.20
C LEU A 214 -19.35 4.92 7.87
N VAL A 215 -20.27 4.12 7.34
CA VAL A 215 -21.03 4.48 6.13
C VAL A 215 -21.83 5.77 6.34
N VAL A 216 -22.49 5.90 7.50
CA VAL A 216 -23.28 7.10 7.83
C VAL A 216 -22.38 8.30 8.11
N LYS A 217 -21.27 8.10 8.83
CA LYS A 217 -20.36 9.17 9.23
C LYS A 217 -19.60 9.77 8.04
N HIS A 218 -19.15 8.93 7.10
CA HIS A 218 -18.31 9.34 5.96
C HIS A 218 -19.09 9.35 4.64
N TRP A 219 -20.40 9.60 4.72
CA TRP A 219 -21.26 9.56 3.54
C TRP A 219 -20.85 10.59 2.47
N ASP A 220 -20.27 11.72 2.86
CA ASP A 220 -19.77 12.76 1.97
C ASP A 220 -18.63 12.27 1.04
N ILE A 221 -17.83 11.32 1.51
CA ILE A 221 -16.82 10.60 0.73
C ILE A 221 -17.51 9.51 -0.10
N LEU A 222 -18.29 8.65 0.55
CA LEU A 222 -18.90 7.48 -0.08
C LEU A 222 -19.88 7.85 -1.21
N ARG A 223 -20.60 8.98 -1.09
CA ARG A 223 -21.58 9.42 -2.09
C ARG A 223 -20.98 9.68 -3.47
N GLN A 224 -19.68 9.97 -3.54
CA GLN A 224 -18.97 10.14 -4.81
C GLN A 224 -18.91 8.83 -5.61
N TYR A 225 -19.12 7.69 -4.94
CA TYR A 225 -19.08 6.34 -5.49
C TYR A 225 -20.46 5.68 -5.55
N GLN A 226 -21.55 6.47 -5.49
CA GLN A 226 -22.93 5.97 -5.47
C GLN A 226 -23.26 4.91 -6.53
N PRO A 227 -22.87 5.03 -7.82
CA PRO A 227 -23.17 4.00 -8.81
C PRO A 227 -22.60 2.63 -8.43
N LYS A 228 -21.36 2.61 -7.92
CA LYS A 228 -20.70 1.40 -7.45
C LYS A 228 -21.37 0.87 -6.17
N LEU A 229 -21.65 1.74 -5.22
CA LEU A 229 -22.32 1.36 -3.97
C LEU A 229 -23.73 0.78 -4.22
N LYS A 230 -24.50 1.31 -5.18
CA LYS A 230 -25.83 0.79 -5.54
C LYS A 230 -25.73 -0.63 -6.09
N LYS A 231 -24.78 -0.86 -7.00
CA LYS A 231 -24.50 -2.19 -7.55
C LYS A 231 -24.16 -3.17 -6.42
N LEU A 232 -23.21 -2.79 -5.55
CA LEU A 232 -22.75 -3.66 -4.46
C LEU A 232 -23.83 -3.92 -3.41
N LEU A 233 -24.68 -2.94 -3.10
CA LEU A 233 -25.82 -3.12 -2.22
C LEU A 233 -26.85 -4.09 -2.80
N ALA A 234 -27.11 -4.04 -4.11
CA ALA A 234 -28.00 -4.98 -4.78
C ALA A 234 -27.43 -6.41 -4.78
N GLU A 235 -26.13 -6.56 -5.02
CA GLU A 235 -25.44 -7.86 -4.91
C GLU A 235 -25.46 -8.39 -3.47
N LEU A 236 -25.17 -7.55 -2.48
CA LEU A 236 -25.25 -7.91 -1.06
C LEU A 236 -26.66 -8.37 -0.68
N ALA A 237 -27.70 -7.71 -1.21
CA ALA A 237 -29.09 -8.09 -0.98
C ALA A 237 -29.47 -9.42 -1.64
N ALA A 238 -28.79 -9.82 -2.71
CA ALA A 238 -28.97 -11.13 -3.34
C ALA A 238 -28.19 -12.23 -2.62
N GLU A 239 -27.08 -11.90 -1.96
CA GLU A 239 -26.23 -12.84 -1.20
C GLU A 239 -26.75 -13.12 0.21
N LEU A 240 -27.38 -12.12 0.85
CA LEU A 240 -27.85 -12.21 2.23
C LEU A 240 -29.32 -12.63 2.33
N SER A 241 -29.66 -13.28 3.45
CA SER A 241 -31.05 -13.54 3.81
C SER A 241 -31.79 -12.23 4.08
N ALA A 242 -33.12 -12.22 3.91
CA ALA A 242 -33.92 -11.03 4.21
C ALA A 242 -33.75 -10.54 5.68
N PRO A 243 -33.70 -11.43 6.70
CA PRO A 243 -33.35 -11.03 8.07
C PRO A 243 -31.98 -10.33 8.17
N ASP A 244 -30.95 -10.86 7.51
CA ASP A 244 -29.61 -10.28 7.59
C ASP A 244 -29.51 -8.94 6.86
N MET A 245 -30.18 -8.79 5.72
CA MET A 245 -30.31 -7.48 5.07
C MET A 245 -31.07 -6.47 5.93
N ASN A 246 -32.10 -6.91 6.66
CA ASN A 246 -32.81 -6.04 7.58
C ASN A 246 -31.90 -5.60 8.76
N LYS A 247 -30.98 -6.46 9.25
CA LYS A 247 -29.97 -6.04 10.23
C LYS A 247 -29.06 -4.94 9.69
N VAL A 248 -28.60 -5.06 8.43
CA VAL A 248 -27.78 -4.01 7.79
C VAL A 248 -28.55 -2.68 7.72
N ARG A 249 -29.80 -2.72 7.24
CA ARG A 249 -30.67 -1.52 7.17
C ARG A 249 -30.94 -0.91 8.54
N GLN A 250 -31.19 -1.74 9.55
CA GLN A 250 -31.38 -1.29 10.93
C GLN A 250 -30.11 -0.67 11.51
N GLY A 251 -28.93 -1.23 11.22
CA GLY A 251 -27.65 -0.66 11.62
C GLY A 251 -27.42 0.74 11.03
N ILE A 252 -27.72 0.92 9.75
CA ILE A 252 -27.68 2.23 9.08
C ILE A 252 -28.69 3.20 9.71
N ALA A 253 -29.94 2.78 9.88
CA ALA A 253 -30.99 3.62 10.46
C ALA A 253 -30.68 4.00 11.92
N GLY A 254 -30.13 3.08 12.71
CA GLY A 254 -29.75 3.30 14.11
C GLY A 254 -28.49 4.15 14.28
N SER A 255 -27.61 4.19 13.27
CA SER A 255 -26.44 5.08 13.26
C SER A 255 -26.80 6.53 12.86
N CYS A 256 -28.02 6.75 12.38
CA CYS A 256 -28.47 8.07 11.98
C CYS A 256 -28.92 8.93 13.17
N THR A 257 -28.33 10.12 13.29
CA THR A 257 -28.68 11.13 14.29
C THR A 257 -29.46 12.28 13.66
N ARG A 258 -30.16 13.08 14.48
CA ARG A 258 -30.89 14.27 14.00
C ARG A 258 -29.98 15.35 13.42
N ASP A 259 -28.72 15.38 13.83
CA ASP A 259 -27.74 16.39 13.43
C ASP A 259 -27.03 16.04 12.12
N ASN A 260 -27.13 14.78 11.67
CA ASN A 260 -26.60 14.37 10.38
C ASN A 260 -27.61 14.68 9.27
N LEU A 261 -27.36 15.75 8.51
CA LEU A 261 -28.23 16.22 7.42
C LEU A 261 -28.31 15.24 6.24
N ASP A 262 -27.35 14.32 6.09
CA ASP A 262 -27.32 13.33 5.01
C ASP A 262 -28.17 12.09 5.32
N CYS A 263 -28.61 11.91 6.58
CA CYS A 263 -29.36 10.73 7.00
C CYS A 263 -30.62 10.42 6.19
N PRO A 264 -31.45 11.39 5.79
CA PRO A 264 -32.59 11.13 4.90
C PRO A 264 -32.16 10.54 3.55
N GLU A 265 -31.05 11.01 2.97
CA GLU A 265 -30.50 10.49 1.73
C GLU A 265 -29.98 9.06 1.93
N ILE A 266 -29.18 8.84 2.98
CA ILE A 266 -28.60 7.54 3.31
C ILE A 266 -29.70 6.50 3.53
N GLN A 267 -30.71 6.80 4.34
CA GLN A 267 -31.83 5.88 4.59
C GLN A 267 -32.62 5.58 3.31
N LYS A 268 -32.79 6.56 2.43
CA LYS A 268 -33.40 6.35 1.11
C LYS A 268 -32.55 5.44 0.23
N PHE A 269 -31.23 5.60 0.28
CA PHE A 269 -30.28 4.79 -0.49
C PHE A 269 -30.29 3.31 -0.07
N PHE A 270 -30.26 3.03 1.23
CA PHE A 270 -30.24 1.65 1.77
C PHE A 270 -31.63 1.00 1.85
N GLY A 271 -32.68 1.81 1.75
CA GLY A 271 -34.06 1.40 1.96
C GLY A 271 -34.43 1.38 3.44
N ARG A 272 -35.74 1.47 3.71
CA ARG A 272 -36.26 1.41 5.07
C ARG A 272 -36.20 -0.03 5.59
N PRO A 273 -35.86 -0.24 6.87
CA PRO A 273 -36.06 -1.54 7.49
C PRO A 273 -37.56 -1.90 7.43
N GLN A 274 -37.84 -3.15 7.02
CA GLN A 274 -39.19 -3.72 7.02
C GLN A 274 -39.49 -4.38 8.36
#